data_AF-A0A536HZC9-F1
#
_entry.id   AF-A0A536HZC9-F1
#
_cell.length_a   1.000
_cell.length_b   1.000
_cell.length_c   1.000
_cell.angle_alpha   90.00
_cell.angle_beta   90.00
_cell.angle_gamma   90.00
#
_symmetry.space_group_name_H-M   'P 1'
#
loop_
_entity.id
_entity.type
_entity.pdbx_description
1 polymer ?
#
loop_
_entity_poly.entity_id
_entity_poly.type
_entity_poly.pdbx_seq_one_letter_code
_entity_poly.pdbx_strand_id
1 'polypeptide(L)'
;MWGTIAGIAHVAAVAFGPGFYPSWFFLLTSVAYGLMLPVIAVLHVRHVALRESGAMLGTVAGTSVALVGIAASAAPELAVAALFVRAIWWWTIGKIWWETGVLPRWLGAITLGLAVGEFALVLALGPLSVDMAVAWLPLRALLGLWLLALSFALWRSRVTT
;
A
#
# COMPACT_ATOMS: atom_id res chain seq x y z
N MET A 1 6.03 13.53 4.70
CA MET A 1 7.30 13.52 3.93
C MET A 1 7.56 12.14 3.33
N TRP A 2 7.90 11.12 4.12
CA TRP A 2 8.22 9.78 3.58
C TRP A 2 7.11 9.17 2.72
N GLY A 3 5.85 9.20 3.17
CA GLY A 3 4.73 8.71 2.37
C GLY A 3 4.50 9.49 1.08
N THR A 4 4.84 10.79 1.06
CA THR A 4 4.76 11.61 -0.15
C THR A 4 5.80 11.16 -1.17
N ILE A 5 7.05 10.96 -0.73
CA ILE A 5 8.14 10.50 -1.58
C ILE A 5 7.84 9.08 -2.09
N ALA A 6 7.39 8.17 -1.22
CA ALA A 6 6.97 6.83 -1.59
C ALA A 6 5.83 6.84 -2.60
N GLY A 7 4.83 7.69 -2.38
CA GLY A 7 3.68 7.86 -3.28
C GLY A 7 4.09 8.35 -4.66
N ILE A 8 4.92 9.40 -4.73
CA ILE A 8 5.48 9.93 -5.99
C ILE A 8 6.31 8.85 -6.69
N ALA A 9 7.17 8.13 -5.97
CA ALA A 9 8.00 7.09 -6.55
C ALA A 9 7.16 5.94 -7.16
N HIS A 10 6.08 5.52 -6.51
CA HIS A 10 5.15 4.53 -7.08
C HIS A 10 4.47 5.00 -8.36
N VAL A 11 4.03 6.27 -8.41
CA VAL A 11 3.38 6.85 -9.59
C VAL A 11 4.40 7.05 -10.72
N ALA A 12 5.56 7.62 -10.40
CA ALA A 12 6.64 7.87 -11.36
C ALA A 12 7.17 6.57 -11.97
N ALA A 13 7.24 5.48 -11.20
CA ALA A 13 7.66 4.18 -11.71
C ALA A 13 6.77 3.68 -12.87
N VAL A 14 5.51 4.11 -12.96
CA VAL A 14 4.62 3.73 -14.08
C VAL A 14 5.09 4.30 -15.42
N ALA A 15 5.77 5.46 -15.42
CA ALA A 15 6.33 6.05 -16.63
C ALA A 15 7.52 5.26 -17.20
N PHE A 16 8.15 4.43 -16.36
CA PHE A 16 9.29 3.57 -16.72
C PHE A 16 8.85 2.10 -16.77
N GLY A 17 7.65 1.82 -17.28
CA GLY A 17 7.03 0.49 -17.22
C GLY A 17 7.97 -0.66 -17.61
N PRO A 18 7.72 -1.89 -17.12
CA PRO A 18 8.63 -3.03 -17.29
C PRO A 18 8.90 -3.29 -18.78
N GLY A 19 10.11 -2.91 -19.22
CA GLY A 19 10.54 -2.91 -20.61
C GLY A 19 11.22 -1.61 -21.05
N PHE A 20 10.82 -0.47 -20.48
CA PHE A 20 11.40 0.84 -20.75
C PHE A 20 12.23 1.30 -19.53
N TYR A 21 13.56 1.32 -19.68
CA TYR A 21 14.51 1.59 -18.59
C TYR A 21 14.30 0.71 -17.33
N PRO A 22 14.54 -0.62 -17.42
CA PRO A 22 14.26 -1.57 -16.34
C PRO A 22 14.98 -1.25 -15.01
N SER A 23 16.18 -0.68 -15.07
CA SER A 23 16.93 -0.26 -13.89
C SER A 23 16.25 0.88 -13.13
N TRP A 24 15.68 1.86 -13.84
CA TRP A 24 14.92 2.97 -13.24
C TRP A 24 13.61 2.50 -12.64
N PHE A 25 12.91 1.59 -13.34
CA PHE A 25 11.72 0.95 -12.80
C PHE A 25 12.01 0.28 -11.46
N PHE A 26 13.02 -0.60 -11.42
CA PHE A 26 13.39 -1.33 -10.21
C PHE A 26 13.85 -0.41 -9.08
N LEU A 27 14.69 0.60 -9.39
CA LEU A 27 15.17 1.59 -8.43
C LEU A 27 14.02 2.35 -7.77
N LEU A 28 13.14 2.96 -8.58
CA LEU A 28 12.00 3.74 -8.07
C LEU A 28 11.06 2.86 -7.25
N THR A 29 10.88 1.62 -7.65
CA THR A 29 10.05 0.66 -6.93
C THR A 29 10.63 0.30 -5.57
N SER A 30 11.93 0.04 -5.52
CA SER A 30 12.64 -0.31 -4.29
C SER A 30 12.62 0.85 -3.31
N VAL A 31 12.83 2.08 -3.80
CA VAL A 31 12.68 3.31 -3.03
C VAL A 31 11.24 3.46 -2.53
N ALA A 32 10.24 3.26 -3.40
CA ALA A 32 8.85 3.45 -3.04
C ALA A 32 8.41 2.52 -1.90
N TYR A 33 8.65 1.21 -2.03
CA TYR A 33 8.32 0.24 -0.99
C TYR A 33 9.20 0.37 0.25
N GLY A 34 10.50 0.64 0.10
CA GLY A 34 11.40 0.86 1.24
C GLY A 34 10.97 2.04 2.10
N LEU A 35 10.54 3.13 1.47
CA LEU A 35 10.02 4.32 2.16
C LEU A 35 8.61 4.14 2.73
N MET A 36 7.93 3.02 2.50
CA MET A 36 6.71 2.67 3.23
C MET A 36 7.00 2.31 4.69
N LEU A 37 8.18 1.74 5.01
CA LEU A 37 8.54 1.34 6.37
C LEU A 37 8.41 2.47 7.42
N PRO A 38 8.96 3.69 7.20
CA PRO A 38 8.74 4.79 8.13
C PRO A 38 7.27 5.25 8.18
N VAL A 39 6.49 5.08 7.11
CA VAL A 39 5.04 5.37 7.14
C VAL A 39 4.30 4.36 8.02
N ILE A 40 4.63 3.07 7.88
CA ILE A 40 4.09 1.98 8.69
C ILE A 40 4.43 2.18 10.16
N ALA A 41 5.66 2.60 10.48
CA ALA A 41 6.06 2.92 11.85
C ALA A 41 5.22 4.07 12.45
N VAL A 42 4.96 5.14 11.68
CA VAL A 42 4.08 6.24 12.13
C VAL A 42 2.65 5.76 12.36
N LEU A 43 2.13 4.91 11.48
CA LEU A 43 0.80 4.31 11.65
C LEU A 43 0.73 3.41 12.90
N HIS A 44 1.77 2.60 13.14
CA HIS A 44 1.87 1.71 14.29
C HIS A 44 1.69 2.49 15.61
N VAL A 45 2.48 3.55 15.80
CA VAL A 45 2.43 4.38 17.02
C VAL A 45 1.05 4.99 17.23
N ARG A 46 0.36 5.36 16.15
CA ARG A 46 -1.01 5.89 16.24
C ARG A 46 -2.05 4.82 16.54
N HIS A 47 -1.90 3.63 15.96
CA HIS A 47 -2.87 2.54 16.13
C HIS A 47 -2.74 1.86 17.48
N VAL A 48 -1.51 1.71 18.00
CA VAL A 48 -1.26 1.00 19.26
C VAL A 48 -1.94 1.69 20.44
N ALA A 49 -2.07 3.01 20.40
CA ALA A 49 -2.77 3.81 21.42
C ALA A 49 -4.28 3.51 21.51
N LEU A 50 -4.87 2.88 20.50
CA LEU A 50 -6.31 2.64 20.40
C LEU A 50 -6.66 1.15 20.28
N ARG A 51 -5.80 0.36 19.64
CA ARG A 51 -6.01 -1.08 19.43
C ARG A 51 -4.70 -1.81 19.14
N GLU A 52 -4.06 -2.31 20.18
CA GLU A 52 -2.74 -2.96 20.12
C GLU A 52 -2.68 -4.14 19.14
N SER A 53 -3.61 -5.10 19.23
CA SER A 53 -3.63 -6.26 18.33
C SER A 53 -3.80 -5.87 16.86
N GLY A 54 -4.66 -4.89 16.58
CA GLY A 54 -4.85 -4.34 15.24
C GLY A 54 -3.61 -3.60 14.73
N ALA A 55 -2.92 -2.86 15.61
CA ALA A 55 -1.67 -2.18 15.28
C ALA A 55 -0.57 -3.18 14.91
N MET A 56 -0.41 -4.26 15.70
CA MET A 56 0.56 -5.32 15.41
C MET A 56 0.29 -6.00 14.07
N LEU A 57 -0.95 -6.43 13.83
CA LEU A 57 -1.35 -7.03 12.56
C LEU A 57 -1.14 -6.07 11.38
N GLY A 58 -1.52 -4.80 11.55
CA GLY A 58 -1.34 -3.77 10.53
C GLY A 58 0.14 -3.50 10.21
N THR A 59 1.02 -3.54 11.20
CA THR A 59 2.46 -3.36 11.02
C THR A 59 3.11 -4.55 10.35
N VAL A 60 2.76 -5.77 10.76
CA VAL A 60 3.28 -7.00 10.14
C VAL A 60 2.82 -7.06 8.68
N ALA A 61 1.51 -6.92 8.44
CA ALA A 61 0.97 -6.91 7.08
C ALA A 61 1.59 -5.79 6.23
N GLY A 62 1.72 -4.57 6.77
CA GLY A 62 2.34 -3.45 6.06
C GLY A 62 3.80 -3.72 5.70
N THR A 63 4.58 -4.30 6.62
CA THR A 63 5.97 -4.69 6.35
C THR A 63 6.03 -5.75 5.26
N SER A 64 5.12 -6.72 5.30
CA SER A 64 4.98 -7.72 4.25
C SER A 64 4.62 -7.09 2.89
N VAL A 65 3.79 -6.05 2.83
CA VAL A 65 3.52 -5.31 1.58
C VAL A 65 4.81 -4.74 0.99
N ALA A 66 5.66 -4.14 1.82
CA ALA A 66 6.94 -3.62 1.36
C ALA A 66 7.85 -4.73 0.82
N LEU A 67 8.05 -5.80 1.59
CA LEU A 67 8.95 -6.89 1.20
C LEU A 67 8.46 -7.65 -0.04
N VAL A 68 7.20 -8.09 -0.01
CA VAL A 68 6.61 -8.86 -1.13
C VAL A 68 6.44 -7.98 -2.35
N GLY A 69 6.14 -6.68 -2.18
CA GLY A 69 6.06 -5.73 -3.28
C GLY A 69 7.41 -5.52 -4.01
N ILE A 70 8.51 -5.44 -3.26
CA ILE A 70 9.86 -5.40 -3.84
C ILE A 70 10.17 -6.72 -4.55
N ALA A 71 9.92 -7.86 -3.90
CA ALA A 71 10.16 -9.17 -4.48
C ALA A 71 9.39 -9.38 -5.78
N ALA A 72 8.09 -9.03 -5.80
CA ALA A 72 7.23 -9.13 -6.97
C ALA A 72 7.65 -8.21 -8.13
N SER A 73 8.53 -7.25 -7.87
CA SER A 73 9.10 -6.38 -8.91
C SER A 73 10.31 -6.99 -9.62
N ALA A 74 10.91 -8.02 -9.02
CA ALA A 74 11.95 -8.84 -9.63
C ALA A 74 11.39 -10.19 -10.13
N ALA A 75 10.29 -10.67 -9.52
CA ALA A 75 9.66 -11.96 -9.77
C ALA A 75 8.13 -11.79 -9.96
N PRO A 76 7.65 -11.55 -11.20
CA PRO A 76 6.24 -11.27 -11.49
C PRO A 76 5.25 -12.34 -11.02
N GLU A 77 5.69 -13.59 -10.87
CA GLU A 77 4.90 -14.70 -10.32
C GLU A 77 4.43 -14.44 -8.87
N LEU A 78 5.10 -13.54 -8.14
CA LEU A 78 4.70 -13.12 -6.80
C LEU A 78 3.62 -12.03 -6.80
N ALA A 79 3.14 -11.58 -7.96
CA ALA A 79 2.18 -10.50 -8.07
C ALA A 79 0.91 -10.77 -7.27
N VAL A 80 0.33 -11.96 -7.40
CA VAL A 80 -0.89 -12.34 -6.66
C VAL A 80 -0.67 -12.27 -5.14
N ALA A 81 0.48 -12.74 -4.66
CA ALA A 81 0.83 -12.67 -3.24
C ALA A 81 0.98 -11.22 -2.76
N ALA A 82 1.62 -10.35 -3.54
CA ALA A 82 1.76 -8.94 -3.22
C ALA A 82 0.41 -8.24 -3.10
N LEU A 83 -0.51 -8.52 -4.04
CA LEU A 83 -1.86 -7.96 -4.02
C LEU A 83 -2.66 -8.45 -2.80
N PHE A 84 -2.58 -9.75 -2.51
CA PHE A 84 -3.26 -10.34 -1.37
C PHE A 84 -2.80 -9.75 -0.03
N VAL A 85 -1.48 -9.62 0.17
CA VAL A 85 -0.93 -9.02 1.39
C VAL A 85 -1.31 -7.54 1.50
N ARG A 86 -1.35 -6.80 0.38
CA ARG A 86 -1.81 -5.40 0.38
C ARG A 86 -3.29 -5.28 0.72
N ALA A 87 -4.13 -6.17 0.21
CA ALA A 87 -5.54 -6.23 0.59
C ALA A 87 -5.71 -6.47 2.10
N ILE A 88 -4.96 -7.42 2.68
CA ILE A 88 -4.95 -7.66 4.13
C ILE A 88 -4.54 -6.41 4.90
N TRP A 89 -3.48 -5.73 4.45
CA TRP A 89 -2.98 -4.54 5.12
C TRP A 89 -4.01 -3.41 5.11
N TRP A 90 -4.55 -3.08 3.94
CA TRP A 90 -5.58 -2.06 3.77
C TRP A 90 -6.87 -2.40 4.53
N TRP A 91 -7.28 -3.66 4.54
CA TRP A 91 -8.42 -4.11 5.35
C TRP A 91 -8.19 -3.82 6.83
N THR A 92 -7.03 -4.20 7.34
CA THR A 92 -6.68 -4.08 8.76
C THR A 92 -6.65 -2.62 9.20
N ILE A 93 -5.90 -1.76 8.50
CA ILE A 93 -5.79 -0.35 8.89
C ILE A 93 -7.07 0.42 8.58
N GLY A 94 -7.74 0.13 7.47
CA GLY A 94 -9.00 0.77 7.10
C GLY A 94 -10.10 0.54 8.14
N LYS A 95 -10.19 -0.70 8.65
CA LYS A 95 -11.11 -1.05 9.75
C LYS A 95 -10.81 -0.26 11.02
N ILE A 96 -9.53 -0.18 11.42
CA ILE A 96 -9.13 0.61 12.59
C ILE A 96 -9.56 2.07 12.41
N TRP A 97 -9.33 2.68 11.24
CA TRP A 97 -9.66 4.09 11.00
C TRP A 97 -11.17 4.33 11.00
N TRP A 98 -11.93 3.40 10.44
CA TRP A 98 -13.39 3.46 10.44
C TRP A 98 -13.96 3.40 11.87
N GLU A 99 -13.51 2.43 12.67
CA GLU A 99 -14.04 2.18 14.00
C GLU A 99 -13.57 3.22 15.03
N THR A 100 -12.29 3.59 14.99
CA THR A 100 -11.67 4.40 16.06
C THR A 100 -11.58 5.89 15.73
N GLY A 101 -11.63 6.27 14.45
CA GLY A 101 -11.43 7.67 14.04
C GLY A 101 -9.99 8.19 14.23
N VAL A 102 -9.00 7.30 14.43
CA VAL A 102 -7.56 7.68 14.52
C VAL A 102 -7.07 8.48 13.30
N LEU A 103 -7.72 8.24 12.16
CA LEU A 103 -7.68 9.04 10.95
C LEU A 103 -9.13 9.26 10.48
N PRO A 104 -9.39 10.18 9.53
CA PRO A 104 -10.74 10.46 9.08
C PRO A 104 -11.49 9.19 8.63
N ARG A 105 -12.70 8.97 9.15
CA ARG A 105 -13.48 7.75 8.89
C ARG A 105 -13.71 7.49 7.40
N TRP A 106 -13.94 8.54 6.60
CA TRP A 106 -14.09 8.40 5.15
C TRP A 106 -12.85 7.80 4.48
N LEU A 107 -11.64 8.12 4.98
CA LEU A 107 -10.40 7.52 4.48
C LEU A 107 -10.31 6.04 4.87
N GLY A 108 -10.80 5.68 6.06
CA GLY A 108 -10.99 4.29 6.49
C GLY A 108 -11.92 3.51 5.55
N ALA A 109 -13.08 4.09 5.22
CA ALA A 109 -14.05 3.48 4.30
C ALA A 109 -13.46 3.29 2.89
N ILE A 110 -12.77 4.29 2.34
CA ILE A 110 -12.08 4.15 1.05
C ILE A 110 -11.03 3.05 1.12
N THR A 111 -10.21 3.02 2.16
CA THR A 111 -9.15 2.01 2.32
C THR A 111 -9.73 0.59 2.42
N LEU A 112 -10.86 0.42 3.12
CA LEU A 112 -11.62 -0.84 3.13
C LEU A 112 -12.15 -1.20 1.76
N GLY A 113 -12.72 -0.26 1.01
CA GLY A 113 -13.20 -0.48 -0.35
C GLY A 113 -12.08 -0.94 -1.29
N LEU A 114 -10.90 -0.32 -1.18
CA LEU A 114 -9.70 -0.75 -1.92
C LEU A 114 -9.30 -2.19 -1.58
N ALA A 115 -9.30 -2.54 -0.29
CA ALA A 115 -9.00 -3.90 0.14
C ALA A 115 -10.00 -4.93 -0.42
N VAL A 116 -11.30 -4.63 -0.36
CA VAL A 116 -12.35 -5.50 -0.93
C VAL A 116 -12.19 -5.65 -2.43
N GLY A 117 -11.96 -4.55 -3.16
CA GLY A 117 -11.71 -4.59 -4.60
C GLY A 117 -10.48 -5.42 -4.96
N GLU A 118 -9.41 -5.31 -4.16
CA GLU A 118 -8.19 -6.09 -4.36
C GLU A 118 -8.36 -7.58 -4.03
N PHE A 119 -9.10 -7.93 -2.97
CA PHE A 119 -9.48 -9.32 -2.70
C PHE A 119 -10.32 -9.90 -3.85
N ALA A 120 -11.32 -9.15 -4.32
CA ALA A 120 -12.14 -9.58 -5.46
C ALA A 120 -11.28 -9.82 -6.71
N LEU A 121 -10.30 -8.96 -6.96
CA LEU A 121 -9.36 -9.13 -8.07
C LEU A 121 -8.50 -10.39 -7.92
N VAL A 122 -7.92 -10.62 -6.74
CA VAL A 122 -7.12 -11.81 -6.45
C VAL A 122 -7.95 -13.09 -6.61
N LEU A 123 -9.19 -13.10 -6.13
CA LEU A 123 -10.09 -14.25 -6.24
C LEU A 123 -10.55 -14.50 -7.68
N ALA A 124 -10.79 -13.45 -8.46
CA ALA A 124 -11.24 -13.57 -9.84
C ALA A 124 -10.10 -14.00 -10.78
N LEU A 125 -8.89 -13.47 -10.58
CA LEU A 125 -7.79 -13.63 -11.54
C LEU A 125 -6.75 -14.67 -11.11
N GLY A 126 -6.62 -14.96 -9.83
CA GLY A 126 -5.70 -15.97 -9.30
C GLY A 126 -5.90 -17.37 -9.93
N PRO A 127 -7.15 -17.90 -9.98
CA PRO A 127 -7.43 -19.21 -10.57
C PRO A 127 -7.18 -19.29 -12.08
N LEU A 128 -7.21 -18.14 -12.77
CA LEU A 128 -7.09 -18.07 -14.22
C LEU A 128 -5.63 -17.96 -14.70
N SER A 129 -4.67 -17.87 -13.79
CA SER A 129 -3.24 -17.66 -14.09
C SER A 129 -3.01 -16.51 -15.09
N VAL A 130 -3.89 -15.50 -15.05
CA VAL A 130 -3.81 -14.35 -15.95
C VAL A 130 -2.51 -13.61 -15.66
N ASP A 131 -1.83 -13.18 -16.71
CA ASP A 131 -0.65 -12.33 -16.56
C ASP A 131 -1.06 -11.01 -15.89
N MET A 132 -0.75 -10.91 -14.59
CA MET A 132 -1.05 -9.74 -13.78
C MET A 132 -0.24 -8.51 -14.19
N ALA A 133 0.71 -8.62 -15.13
CA ALA A 133 1.49 -7.50 -15.63
C ALA A 133 0.59 -6.32 -16.09
N VAL A 134 -0.56 -6.63 -16.70
CA VAL A 134 -1.52 -5.60 -17.16
C VAL A 134 -2.17 -4.86 -15.99
N ALA A 135 -2.48 -5.55 -14.89
CA ALA A 135 -3.09 -4.96 -13.70
C ALA A 135 -2.05 -4.34 -12.75
N TRP A 136 -0.78 -4.74 -12.86
CA TRP A 136 0.27 -4.39 -11.91
C TRP A 136 0.58 -2.90 -11.86
N LEU A 137 0.75 -2.27 -13.03
CA LEU A 137 1.02 -0.83 -13.14
C LEU A 137 -0.11 0.05 -12.58
N PRO A 138 -1.38 -0.12 -12.97
CA PRO A 138 -2.47 0.70 -12.42
C PRO A 138 -2.64 0.48 -10.91
N LEU A 139 -2.50 -0.75 -10.43
CA LEU A 139 -2.58 -1.07 -9.01
C LEU A 139 -1.42 -0.48 -8.20
N ARG A 140 -0.25 -0.32 -8.82
CA ARG A 140 0.88 0.39 -8.22
C ARG A 140 0.63 1.89 -8.14
N ALA A 141 0.13 2.51 -9.21
CA ALA A 141 -0.28 3.90 -9.19
C ALA A 141 -1.33 4.13 -8.09
N LEU A 142 -2.28 3.22 -7.93
CA LEU A 142 -3.31 3.27 -6.89
C LEU A 142 -2.70 3.28 -5.47
N LEU A 143 -1.73 2.42 -5.19
CA LEU A 143 -0.98 2.46 -3.93
C LEU A 143 -0.24 3.78 -3.75
N GLY A 144 0.37 4.30 -4.82
CA GLY A 144 1.05 5.60 -4.80
C GLY A 144 0.10 6.75 -4.45
N LEU A 145 -1.05 6.83 -5.12
CA LEU A 145 -2.11 7.81 -4.85
C LEU A 145 -2.65 7.68 -3.43
N TRP A 146 -2.82 6.45 -2.94
CA TRP A 146 -3.24 6.20 -1.56
C TRP A 146 -2.20 6.73 -0.55
N LEU A 147 -0.90 6.54 -0.79
CA LEU A 147 0.17 7.07 0.06
C LEU A 147 0.21 8.62 0.05
N LEU A 148 -0.10 9.24 -1.09
CA LEU A 148 -0.25 10.69 -1.20
C LEU A 148 -1.44 11.18 -0.37
N ALA A 149 -2.61 10.55 -0.52
CA ALA A 149 -3.80 10.86 0.26
C ALA A 149 -3.57 10.69 1.77
N LEU A 150 -2.91 9.59 2.17
CA LEU A 150 -2.51 9.36 3.55
C LEU A 150 -1.57 10.45 4.07
N SER A 151 -0.57 10.83 3.28
CA SER A 151 0.38 11.87 3.67
C SER A 151 -0.30 13.22 3.87
N PHE A 152 -1.26 13.55 3.02
CA PHE A 152 -2.08 14.75 3.16
C PHE A 152 -2.95 14.68 4.43
N ALA A 153 -3.60 13.56 4.71
CA ALA A 153 -4.40 13.36 5.92
C ALA A 153 -3.55 13.48 7.20
N LEU A 154 -2.36 12.88 7.21
CA LEU A 154 -1.42 12.96 8.33
C LEU A 154 -0.91 14.39 8.54
N TRP A 155 -0.62 15.13 7.46
CA TRP A 155 -0.24 16.55 7.53
C TRP A 155 -1.35 17.40 8.14
N ARG A 156 -2.59 17.28 7.64
CA ARG A 156 -3.79 17.94 8.19
C ARG A 156 -3.95 17.67 9.68
N SER A 157 -3.76 16.42 10.12
CA SER A 157 -3.93 16.05 11.54
C SER A 157 -2.93 16.70 12.49
N ARG A 158 -1.75 17.11 12.00
CA ARG A 158 -0.75 17.83 12.82
C ARG A 158 -1.08 19.30 12.98
N VAL A 159 -1.83 19.90 12.05
CA VAL A 159 -2.21 21.31 12.08
C VAL A 159 -3.34 21.56 13.10
N THR A 160 -4.14 20.53 13.38
CA THR A 160 -5.31 20.59 14.27
C THR A 160 -5.02 20.21 15.73
N THR A 161 -3.77 19.87 16.06
CA THR A 161 -3.29 19.50 17.40
C THR A 161 -2.23 20.48 17.84
#